data_AF-A0A9D7SBJ4-F1
#
_entry.id   AF-A0A9D7SBJ4-F1
#
_cell.length_a   1.000
_cell.length_b   1.000
_cell.length_c   1.000
_cell.angle_alpha   90.00
_cell.angle_beta   90.00
_cell.angle_gamma   90.00
#
_symmetry.space_group_name_H-M   'P 1'
#
loop_
_entity.id
_entity.type
_entity.pdbx_description
1 polymer ?
#
loop_
_entity_poly.entity_id
_entity_poly.type
_entity_poly.pdbx_seq_one_letter_code
_entity_poly.pdbx_strand_id
1 'polypeptide(L)'
;MTKISILTLILLLTSKLIFAQADSTRTLEYYFQIVDSLELVEMEKAGVITDKNSVADQYFDKTTKRLNERGFMKYAEIKGDIYLKYYRDYHFLQSINFNDDIYVLYFSVAGFDDVEFQIVKWKKQDWLKSDKLSKDIVDQPNQKFQKVAFNYDEGPKNLENVKMFVKNDYLVMERSGLYHSLYDLRKNELLVNDESPWHSASADNLETMNKWIKDNIHSKIEEKINASR
;
A
#
# COMPACT_ATOMS: atom_id res chain seq x y z
N MET A 1 55.84 -11.37 -9.79
CA MET A 1 54.85 -12.02 -8.90
C MET A 1 54.28 -10.96 -7.98
N THR A 2 53.14 -10.39 -8.37
CA THR A 2 52.48 -9.29 -7.68
C THR A 2 51.74 -9.84 -6.46
N LYS A 3 52.22 -9.50 -5.26
CA LYS A 3 51.48 -9.71 -4.01
C LYS A 3 50.27 -8.78 -4.01
N ILE A 4 49.16 -9.24 -4.59
CA ILE A 4 47.85 -8.63 -4.34
C ILE A 4 47.58 -8.87 -2.86
N SER A 5 47.64 -7.78 -2.08
CA SER A 5 47.46 -7.81 -0.63
C SER A 5 46.09 -8.40 -0.32
N ILE A 6 46.05 -9.43 0.55
CA ILE A 6 44.84 -10.03 1.12
C ILE A 6 43.88 -8.95 1.67
N LEU A 7 44.43 -7.79 2.08
CA LEU A 7 43.67 -6.63 2.54
C LEU A 7 42.71 -6.06 1.48
N THR A 8 43.10 -6.09 0.19
CA THR A 8 42.27 -5.62 -0.93
C THR A 8 41.09 -6.57 -1.18
N LEU A 9 41.29 -7.87 -0.99
CA LEU A 9 40.25 -8.88 -1.10
C LEU A 9 39.27 -8.81 0.08
N ILE A 10 39.76 -8.51 1.29
CA ILE A 10 38.93 -8.26 2.47
C ILE A 10 38.11 -6.98 2.32
N LEU A 11 38.66 -5.89 1.76
CA LEU A 11 37.91 -4.66 1.48
C LEU A 11 36.82 -4.85 0.41
N LEU A 12 37.06 -5.72 -0.58
CA LEU A 12 36.05 -6.09 -1.58
C LEU A 12 34.94 -6.96 -0.97
N LEU A 13 35.26 -7.82 0.01
CA LEU A 13 34.28 -8.66 0.73
C LEU A 13 33.48 -7.90 1.81
N THR A 14 34.02 -6.82 2.39
CA THR A 14 33.25 -5.93 3.29
C THR A 14 32.39 -4.92 2.54
N SER A 15 32.57 -4.77 1.23
CA SER A 15 31.63 -4.06 0.36
C SER A 15 30.38 -4.90 0.03
N LYS A 16 29.85 -5.64 1.02
CA LYS A 16 28.40 -5.84 1.10
C LYS A 16 27.79 -4.46 1.32
N LEU A 17 27.75 -3.67 0.25
CA LEU A 17 26.88 -2.53 0.15
C LEU A 17 25.49 -3.06 0.48
N ILE A 18 25.00 -2.67 1.66
CA ILE A 18 23.64 -2.95 2.12
C ILE A 18 22.75 -2.08 1.24
N PHE A 19 22.59 -2.47 -0.02
CA PHE A 19 21.55 -1.92 -0.86
C PHE A 19 20.29 -2.66 -0.47
N ALA A 20 19.36 -1.94 0.12
CA ALA A 20 18.02 -2.47 0.32
C ALA A 20 17.44 -2.74 -1.06
N GLN A 21 17.24 -4.02 -1.38
CA GLN A 21 16.66 -4.44 -2.64
C GLN A 21 15.19 -4.76 -2.42
N ALA A 22 14.34 -4.30 -3.35
CA ALA A 22 12.95 -4.75 -3.40
C ALA A 22 12.95 -6.22 -3.82
N ASP A 23 12.43 -7.08 -2.95
CA ASP A 23 12.44 -8.53 -3.16
C ASP A 23 11.25 -9.01 -4.00
N SER A 24 10.13 -8.29 -3.91
CA SER A 24 8.88 -8.58 -4.63
C SER A 24 8.00 -7.33 -4.64
N THR A 25 7.20 -7.16 -5.68
CA THR A 25 6.29 -6.01 -5.82
C THR A 25 5.01 -6.40 -6.56
N ARG A 26 3.89 -5.88 -6.07
CA ARG A 26 2.56 -5.87 -6.69
C ARG A 26 2.02 -4.45 -6.63
N THR A 27 1.18 -4.10 -7.58
CA THR A 27 0.53 -2.78 -7.64
C THR A 27 -0.87 -2.85 -7.04
N LEU A 28 -1.44 -1.71 -6.65
CA LEU A 28 -2.86 -1.64 -6.30
C LEU A 28 -3.75 -2.08 -7.47
N GLU A 29 -3.39 -1.68 -8.69
CA GLU A 29 -4.08 -2.05 -9.92
C GLU A 29 -4.24 -3.56 -10.10
N TYR A 30 -3.21 -4.35 -9.76
CA TYR A 30 -3.29 -5.81 -9.80
C TYR A 30 -4.45 -6.35 -8.95
N TYR A 31 -4.66 -5.78 -7.76
CA TYR A 31 -5.72 -6.21 -6.85
C TYR A 31 -7.08 -5.66 -7.24
N PHE A 32 -7.16 -4.41 -7.71
CA PHE A 32 -8.41 -3.82 -8.20
C PHE A 32 -8.95 -4.58 -9.40
N GLN A 33 -8.10 -5.01 -10.34
CA GLN A 33 -8.52 -5.86 -11.47
C GLN A 33 -9.10 -7.22 -11.04
N ILE A 34 -8.57 -7.80 -9.95
CA ILE A 34 -9.14 -9.04 -9.38
C ILE A 34 -10.54 -8.77 -8.83
N VAL A 35 -10.73 -7.67 -8.12
CA VAL A 35 -12.04 -7.29 -7.57
C VAL A 35 -13.04 -6.99 -8.67
N ASP A 36 -12.67 -6.23 -9.70
CA ASP A 36 -13.53 -5.95 -10.86
C ASP A 36 -13.97 -7.25 -11.56
N SER A 37 -13.06 -8.21 -11.69
CA SER A 37 -13.36 -9.52 -12.26
C SER A 37 -14.34 -10.32 -11.38
N LEU A 38 -14.21 -10.25 -10.05
CA LEU A 38 -15.13 -10.88 -9.12
C LEU A 38 -16.52 -10.21 -9.16
N GLU A 39 -16.58 -8.87 -9.24
CA GLU A 39 -17.83 -8.13 -9.36
C GLU A 39 -18.60 -8.57 -10.60
N LEU A 40 -17.94 -8.62 -11.76
CA LEU A 40 -18.55 -9.04 -13.01
C LEU A 40 -19.14 -10.47 -12.91
N VAL A 41 -18.37 -11.42 -12.39
CA VAL A 41 -18.81 -12.81 -12.23
C VAL A 41 -20.04 -12.93 -11.33
N GLU A 42 -20.07 -12.20 -10.21
CA GLU A 42 -21.23 -12.24 -9.30
C GLU A 42 -22.44 -11.49 -9.86
N MET A 43 -22.23 -10.41 -10.63
CA MET A 43 -23.30 -9.72 -11.35
C MET A 43 -23.95 -10.59 -12.42
N GLU A 44 -23.17 -11.41 -13.14
CA GLU A 44 -23.67 -12.41 -14.09
C GLU A 44 -24.50 -13.48 -13.37
N LYS A 45 -23.99 -14.06 -12.28
CA LYS A 45 -24.71 -15.06 -11.48
C LYS A 45 -26.02 -14.52 -10.90
N ALA A 46 -26.02 -13.25 -10.50
CA ALA A 46 -27.21 -12.58 -9.98
C ALA A 46 -28.20 -12.16 -11.08
N GLY A 47 -27.85 -12.33 -12.37
CA GLY A 47 -28.68 -11.92 -13.50
C GLY A 47 -28.81 -10.40 -13.64
N VAL A 48 -27.88 -9.63 -13.06
CA VAL A 48 -27.78 -8.18 -13.27
C VAL A 48 -27.19 -7.90 -14.65
N ILE A 49 -26.16 -8.66 -15.00
CA ILE A 49 -25.54 -8.69 -16.33
C ILE A 49 -25.90 -10.02 -17.01
N THR A 50 -26.16 -9.95 -18.32
CA THR A 50 -26.39 -11.11 -19.19
C THR A 50 -25.07 -11.71 -19.69
N ASP A 51 -25.12 -12.93 -20.21
CA ASP A 51 -24.03 -13.59 -20.97
C ASP A 51 -23.40 -12.78 -22.12
N LYS A 52 -24.11 -11.76 -22.63
CA LYS A 52 -23.62 -10.81 -23.65
C LYS A 52 -22.98 -9.54 -23.08
N ASN A 53 -22.63 -9.50 -21.80
CA ASN A 53 -22.13 -8.31 -21.09
C ASN A 53 -23.07 -7.09 -21.20
N SER A 54 -24.38 -7.33 -21.16
CA SER A 54 -25.40 -6.28 -21.19
C SER A 54 -26.22 -6.28 -19.90
N VAL A 55 -26.77 -5.14 -19.49
CA VAL A 55 -27.66 -5.06 -18.33
C VAL A 55 -28.97 -5.76 -18.66
N ALA A 56 -29.44 -6.65 -17.79
CA ALA A 56 -30.71 -7.34 -18.01
C ALA A 56 -31.90 -6.36 -18.02
N ASP A 57 -32.89 -6.61 -18.86
CA ASP A 57 -34.02 -5.68 -19.11
C ASP A 57 -34.74 -5.21 -17.83
N GLN A 58 -34.90 -6.09 -16.84
CA GLN A 58 -35.54 -5.77 -15.57
C GLN A 58 -34.74 -4.79 -14.68
N TYR A 59 -33.45 -4.61 -14.97
CA TYR A 59 -32.54 -3.72 -14.27
C TYR A 59 -32.10 -2.51 -15.12
N PHE A 60 -32.54 -2.42 -16.37
CA PHE A 60 -32.14 -1.35 -17.29
C PHE A 60 -33.15 -0.20 -17.31
N ASP A 61 -32.67 1.02 -17.08
CA ASP A 61 -33.43 2.24 -17.32
C ASP A 61 -33.22 2.73 -18.76
N LYS A 62 -34.28 2.67 -19.56
CA LYS A 62 -34.26 3.09 -20.97
C LYS A 62 -34.04 4.59 -21.16
N THR A 63 -34.34 5.41 -20.15
CA THR A 63 -34.22 6.87 -20.16
C THR A 63 -32.77 7.29 -19.94
N THR A 64 -32.16 6.80 -18.85
CA THR A 64 -30.79 7.17 -18.46
C THR A 64 -29.72 6.28 -19.09
N LYS A 65 -30.11 5.14 -19.69
CA LYS A 65 -29.20 4.10 -20.22
C LYS A 65 -28.28 3.51 -19.13
N ARG A 66 -28.75 3.45 -17.89
CA ARG A 66 -28.02 2.95 -16.72
C ARG A 66 -28.83 1.88 -15.97
N LEU A 67 -28.27 1.37 -14.87
CA LEU A 67 -29.03 0.58 -13.91
C LEU A 67 -30.19 1.43 -13.38
N ASN A 68 -31.39 0.85 -13.33
CA ASN A 68 -32.48 1.39 -12.52
C ASN A 68 -32.18 1.19 -11.02
N GLU A 69 -33.01 1.74 -10.15
CA GLU A 69 -32.83 1.66 -8.70
C GLU A 69 -32.64 0.22 -8.19
N ARG A 70 -33.47 -0.72 -8.67
CA ARG A 70 -33.36 -2.14 -8.28
C ARG A 70 -32.04 -2.76 -8.72
N GLY A 71 -31.57 -2.43 -9.91
CA GLY A 71 -30.28 -2.89 -10.44
C GLY A 71 -29.11 -2.30 -9.65
N PHE A 72 -29.19 -1.02 -9.31
CA PHE A 72 -28.19 -0.34 -8.49
C PHE A 72 -28.09 -0.95 -7.09
N MET A 73 -29.23 -1.21 -6.43
CA MET A 73 -29.25 -1.85 -5.11
C MET A 73 -28.64 -3.25 -5.14
N LYS A 74 -28.93 -4.03 -6.18
CA LYS A 74 -28.34 -5.38 -6.34
C LYS A 74 -26.84 -5.30 -6.59
N TYR A 75 -26.39 -4.36 -7.41
CA TYR A 75 -24.97 -4.10 -7.62
C TYR A 75 -24.25 -3.70 -6.31
N ALA A 76 -24.84 -2.78 -5.54
CA ALA A 76 -24.26 -2.32 -4.28
C ALA A 76 -24.13 -3.46 -3.24
N GLU A 77 -25.12 -4.36 -3.15
CA GLU A 77 -25.07 -5.58 -2.33
C GLU A 77 -23.89 -6.48 -2.73
N ILE A 78 -23.77 -6.79 -4.03
CA ILE A 78 -22.69 -7.62 -4.58
C ILE A 78 -21.32 -7.00 -4.29
N LYS A 79 -21.18 -5.70 -4.57
CA LYS A 79 -19.95 -4.96 -4.31
C LYS A 79 -19.58 -5.00 -2.83
N GLY A 80 -20.54 -4.75 -1.93
CA GLY A 80 -20.34 -4.81 -0.49
C GLY A 80 -19.83 -6.15 -0.02
N ASP A 81 -20.45 -7.24 -0.47
CA ASP A 81 -20.04 -8.61 -0.11
C ASP A 81 -18.62 -8.94 -0.59
N ILE A 82 -18.29 -8.55 -1.83
CA ILE A 82 -16.96 -8.76 -2.40
C ILE A 82 -15.91 -7.96 -1.63
N TYR A 83 -16.15 -6.67 -1.39
CA TYR A 83 -15.19 -5.81 -0.69
C TYR A 83 -14.98 -6.31 0.74
N LEU A 84 -16.05 -6.60 1.48
CA LEU A 84 -15.98 -7.11 2.85
C LEU A 84 -15.18 -8.41 2.93
N LYS A 85 -15.36 -9.32 1.98
CA LYS A 85 -14.67 -10.61 1.96
C LYS A 85 -13.22 -10.48 1.47
N TYR A 86 -12.99 -9.72 0.41
CA TYR A 86 -11.70 -9.65 -0.25
C TYR A 86 -10.71 -8.80 0.55
N TYR A 87 -11.15 -7.65 1.06
CA TYR A 87 -10.35 -6.71 1.84
C TYR A 87 -10.49 -6.87 3.36
N ARG A 88 -11.06 -7.98 3.83
CA ARG A 88 -11.07 -8.33 5.26
C ARG A 88 -9.68 -8.23 5.90
N ASP A 89 -8.68 -8.72 5.17
CA ASP A 89 -7.27 -8.69 5.58
C ASP A 89 -6.48 -7.71 4.72
N TYR A 90 -5.29 -7.35 5.18
CA TYR A 90 -4.32 -6.63 4.38
C TYR A 90 -3.70 -7.53 3.29
N HIS A 91 -3.37 -6.94 2.15
CA HIS A 91 -2.75 -7.58 0.98
C HIS A 91 -1.36 -7.02 0.71
N PHE A 92 -0.43 -7.89 0.33
CA PHE A 92 0.96 -7.54 0.08
C PHE A 92 1.13 -6.59 -1.13
N LEU A 93 1.91 -5.52 -0.97
CA LEU A 93 2.36 -4.68 -2.08
C LEU A 93 3.84 -4.83 -2.35
N GLN A 94 4.67 -4.74 -1.32
CA GLN A 94 6.12 -4.71 -1.52
C GLN A 94 6.85 -5.17 -0.28
N SER A 95 8.02 -5.79 -0.46
CA SER A 95 8.98 -5.99 0.62
C SER A 95 10.36 -5.43 0.30
N ILE A 96 11.05 -4.99 1.35
CA ILE A 96 12.42 -4.49 1.30
C ILE A 96 13.25 -5.18 2.39
N ASN A 97 14.37 -5.76 1.98
CA ASN A 97 15.37 -6.30 2.89
C ASN A 97 16.30 -5.20 3.41
N PHE A 98 16.55 -5.18 4.72
CA PHE A 98 17.60 -4.34 5.31
C PHE A 98 18.23 -5.04 6.51
N ASN A 99 19.54 -5.30 6.45
CA ASN A 99 20.26 -6.13 7.43
C ASN A 99 19.59 -7.50 7.66
N ASP A 100 19.23 -7.83 8.90
CA ASP A 100 18.55 -9.08 9.27
C ASP A 100 17.01 -8.93 9.34
N ASP A 101 16.51 -7.75 8.95
CA ASP A 101 15.09 -7.41 8.97
C ASP A 101 14.51 -7.34 7.54
N ILE A 102 13.20 -7.52 7.46
CA ILE A 102 12.41 -7.28 6.25
C ILE A 102 11.23 -6.38 6.58
N TYR A 103 11.06 -5.35 5.77
CA TYR A 103 9.98 -4.39 5.85
C TYR A 103 8.97 -4.71 4.77
N VAL A 104 7.70 -4.80 5.14
CA VAL A 104 6.64 -5.23 4.23
C VAL A 104 5.53 -4.20 4.25
N LEU A 105 5.22 -3.67 3.07
CA LEU A 105 4.09 -2.80 2.82
C LEU A 105 2.90 -3.68 2.44
N TYR A 106 1.84 -3.56 3.23
CA TYR A 106 0.54 -4.09 2.89
C TYR A 106 -0.47 -2.97 2.70
N PHE A 107 -1.59 -3.27 2.04
CA PHE A 107 -2.72 -2.37 1.92
C PHE A 107 -4.06 -3.09 2.11
N SER A 108 -5.12 -2.34 2.41
CA SER A 108 -6.49 -2.83 2.43
C SER A 108 -7.44 -1.72 2.00
N VAL A 109 -8.70 -2.07 1.75
CA VAL A 109 -9.78 -1.11 1.53
C VAL A 109 -10.73 -1.18 2.72
N ALA A 110 -11.01 -0.04 3.34
CA ALA A 110 -12.02 0.13 4.36
C ALA A 110 -13.29 0.71 3.74
N GLY A 111 -14.45 0.13 4.08
CA GLY A 111 -15.71 0.49 3.42
C GLY A 111 -15.66 0.15 1.93
N PHE A 112 -15.77 1.17 1.08
CA PHE A 112 -15.86 1.01 -0.38
C PHE A 112 -14.75 1.69 -1.17
N ASP A 113 -13.99 2.58 -0.56
CA ASP A 113 -13.08 3.47 -1.29
C ASP A 113 -11.87 3.92 -0.45
N ASP A 114 -11.96 3.93 0.87
CA ASP A 114 -10.83 4.31 1.73
C ASP A 114 -9.73 3.27 1.69
N VAL A 115 -8.50 3.72 1.46
CA VAL A 115 -7.35 2.80 1.33
C VAL A 115 -6.44 2.96 2.53
N GLU A 116 -6.17 1.84 3.19
CA GLU A 116 -5.26 1.72 4.31
C GLU A 116 -3.92 1.16 3.83
N PHE A 117 -2.82 1.69 4.35
CA PHE A 117 -1.48 1.18 4.14
C PHE A 117 -0.83 0.89 5.48
N GLN A 118 -0.27 -0.31 5.62
CA GLN A 118 0.40 -0.75 6.84
C GLN A 118 1.80 -1.24 6.50
N ILE A 119 2.81 -0.60 7.09
CA ILE A 119 4.19 -1.08 7.04
C ILE A 119 4.46 -1.87 8.32
N VAL A 120 4.97 -3.09 8.16
CA VAL A 120 5.41 -3.94 9.27
C VAL A 120 6.85 -4.38 9.07
N LYS A 121 7.56 -4.61 10.17
CA LYS A 121 8.93 -5.12 10.20
C LYS A 121 8.96 -6.51 10.82
N TRP A 122 9.58 -7.44 10.12
CA TRP A 122 9.84 -8.80 10.58
C TRP A 122 11.33 -9.06 10.67
N LYS A 123 11.72 -10.03 11.50
CA LYS A 123 12.99 -10.72 11.31
C LYS A 123 12.90 -11.60 10.07
N LYS A 124 13.93 -11.62 9.23
CA LYS A 124 13.89 -12.32 7.93
C LYS A 124 13.51 -13.81 8.06
N GLN A 125 14.04 -14.47 9.08
CA GLN A 125 13.77 -15.89 9.34
C GLN A 125 12.34 -16.19 9.78
N ASP A 126 11.63 -15.19 10.33
CA ASP A 126 10.29 -15.35 10.88
C ASP A 126 9.20 -14.93 9.89
N TRP A 127 9.55 -14.24 8.80
CA TRP A 127 8.60 -13.81 7.78
C TRP A 127 8.21 -14.98 6.88
N LEU A 128 6.94 -15.39 6.98
CA LEU A 128 6.38 -16.51 6.23
C LEU A 128 6.11 -16.22 4.75
N LYS A 129 6.52 -15.05 4.23
CA LYS A 129 6.24 -14.59 2.86
C LYS A 129 4.74 -14.65 2.50
N SER A 130 3.89 -14.28 3.46
CA SER A 130 2.45 -14.28 3.26
C SER A 130 2.00 -13.09 2.43
N ASP A 131 1.20 -13.39 1.40
CA ASP A 131 0.50 -12.40 0.57
C ASP A 131 -0.59 -11.64 1.32
N LYS A 132 -1.02 -12.16 2.48
CA LYS A 132 -2.02 -11.53 3.35
C LYS A 132 -1.53 -11.36 4.77
N LEU A 133 -1.99 -10.30 5.43
CA LEU A 133 -1.78 -10.07 6.86
C LEU A 133 -3.12 -9.76 7.50
N SER A 134 -3.52 -10.56 8.48
CA SER A 134 -4.83 -10.38 9.09
C SER A 134 -4.90 -9.12 9.94
N LYS A 135 -5.95 -8.30 9.74
CA LYS A 135 -6.17 -7.07 10.53
C LYS A 135 -6.30 -7.39 12.03
N ASP A 136 -6.99 -8.49 12.36
CA ASP A 136 -7.17 -8.98 13.73
C ASP A 136 -5.82 -9.21 14.44
N ILE A 137 -4.77 -9.62 13.72
CA ILE A 137 -3.43 -9.84 14.28
C ILE A 137 -2.67 -8.51 14.44
N VAL A 138 -2.87 -7.55 13.53
CA VAL A 138 -2.25 -6.21 13.54
C VAL A 138 -2.72 -5.35 14.72
N ASP A 139 -3.89 -5.66 15.27
CA ASP A 139 -4.45 -4.94 16.42
C ASP A 139 -4.16 -5.60 17.77
N GLN A 140 -3.68 -6.85 17.78
CA GLN A 140 -3.37 -7.57 19.01
C GLN A 140 -2.01 -7.19 19.62
N PRO A 141 -1.88 -7.17 20.97
CA PRO A 141 -0.57 -7.07 21.62
C PRO A 141 0.25 -8.36 21.40
N ASN A 142 1.59 -8.26 21.39
CA ASN A 142 2.54 -9.37 21.24
C ASN A 142 2.63 -10.00 19.83
N GLN A 143 2.75 -9.16 18.82
CA GLN A 143 2.95 -9.57 17.44
C GLN A 143 4.37 -10.14 17.22
N LYS A 144 4.48 -11.07 16.25
CA LYS A 144 5.78 -11.55 15.73
C LYS A 144 6.50 -10.52 14.83
N PHE A 145 5.88 -9.37 14.64
CA PHE A 145 6.36 -8.25 13.86
C PHE A 145 6.19 -6.95 14.63
N GLN A 146 6.90 -5.92 14.20
CA GLN A 146 6.74 -4.56 14.70
C GLN A 146 5.94 -3.73 13.69
N LYS A 147 4.95 -2.97 14.16
CA LYS A 147 4.29 -1.92 13.35
C LYS A 147 5.26 -0.77 13.13
N VAL A 148 5.41 -0.34 11.88
CA VAL A 148 6.38 0.70 11.48
C VAL A 148 5.67 2.02 11.18
N ALA A 149 4.68 1.99 10.29
CA ALA A 149 3.88 3.15 9.93
C ALA A 149 2.51 2.69 9.43
N PHE A 150 1.50 3.53 9.64
CA PHE A 150 0.15 3.38 9.12
C PHE A 150 -0.25 4.68 8.42
N ASN A 151 -0.83 4.58 7.22
CA ASN A 151 -1.43 5.70 6.50
C ASN A 151 -2.81 5.31 5.98
N TYR A 152 -3.71 6.28 5.95
CA TYR A 152 -5.11 6.15 5.56
C TYR A 152 -5.45 7.22 4.52
N ASP A 153 -6.13 6.81 3.46
CA ASP A 153 -6.46 7.66 2.31
C ASP A 153 -7.98 7.75 2.10
N GLU A 154 -8.60 8.78 2.68
CA GLU A 154 -10.05 8.95 2.76
C GLU A 154 -10.60 9.92 1.72
N GLY A 155 -9.96 11.08 1.56
CA GLY A 155 -10.31 12.09 0.57
C GLY A 155 -9.63 11.85 -0.77
N PRO A 156 -9.78 12.76 -1.76
CA PRO A 156 -9.18 12.65 -3.09
C PRO A 156 -7.87 11.88 -3.12
N LYS A 157 -7.84 10.75 -3.83
CA LYS A 157 -6.90 9.66 -3.52
C LYS A 157 -5.50 9.87 -4.11
N ASN A 158 -4.46 9.46 -3.38
CA ASN A 158 -3.09 9.30 -3.90
C ASN A 158 -2.72 7.81 -3.97
N LEU A 159 -3.15 7.12 -5.04
CA LEU A 159 -2.99 5.66 -5.20
C LEU A 159 -1.99 5.27 -6.30
N GLU A 160 -1.45 6.23 -7.05
CA GLU A 160 -0.47 5.91 -8.09
C GLU A 160 0.89 5.56 -7.50
N ASN A 161 1.60 4.60 -8.10
CA ASN A 161 3.01 4.28 -7.78
C ASN A 161 3.32 4.11 -6.28
N VAL A 162 2.41 3.49 -5.53
CA VAL A 162 2.64 3.20 -4.10
C VAL A 162 3.83 2.28 -3.96
N LYS A 163 4.83 2.71 -3.19
CA LYS A 163 6.05 1.95 -2.95
C LYS A 163 6.74 2.40 -1.66
N MET A 164 7.66 1.56 -1.21
CA MET A 164 8.71 1.91 -0.28
C MET A 164 10.05 1.93 -1.01
N PHE A 165 11.02 2.65 -0.45
CA PHE A 165 12.44 2.55 -0.82
C PHE A 165 13.32 2.92 0.37
N VAL A 166 14.61 2.58 0.28
CA VAL A 166 15.60 2.99 1.28
C VAL A 166 16.57 3.98 0.68
N LYS A 167 16.83 5.07 1.42
CA LYS A 167 17.83 6.07 1.08
C LYS A 167 18.51 6.57 2.34
N ASN A 168 19.84 6.57 2.37
CA ASN A 168 20.65 6.98 3.53
C ASN A 168 20.17 6.32 4.84
N ASP A 169 19.95 5.00 4.84
CA ASP A 169 19.41 4.23 5.97
C ASP A 169 18.08 4.74 6.54
N TYR A 170 17.28 5.37 5.69
CA TYR A 170 15.87 5.68 5.96
C TYR A 170 14.98 4.85 5.07
N LEU A 171 13.92 4.28 5.63
CA LEU A 171 12.82 3.71 4.87
C LEU A 171 11.77 4.79 4.62
N VAL A 172 11.43 5.01 3.36
CA VAL A 172 10.46 6.01 2.91
C VAL A 172 9.30 5.31 2.25
N MET A 173 8.08 5.74 2.56
CA MET A 173 6.88 5.38 1.78
C MET A 173 6.51 6.53 0.85
N GLU A 174 6.27 6.20 -0.42
CA GLU A 174 5.85 7.12 -1.46
C GLU A 174 4.54 6.65 -2.08
N ARG A 175 3.64 7.60 -2.38
CA ARG A 175 2.46 7.38 -3.20
C ARG A 175 2.17 8.66 -3.98
N SER A 176 1.87 8.50 -5.27
CA SER A 176 1.64 9.55 -6.27
C SER A 176 2.78 10.59 -6.32
N GLY A 177 4.03 10.13 -6.19
CA GLY A 177 5.22 10.99 -6.22
C GLY A 177 5.45 11.84 -4.96
N LEU A 178 4.59 11.71 -3.94
CA LEU A 178 4.73 12.39 -2.64
C LEU A 178 5.20 11.39 -1.58
N TYR A 179 5.92 11.88 -0.56
CA TYR A 179 6.38 11.05 0.55
C TYR A 179 5.40 11.16 1.71
N HIS A 180 5.07 10.04 2.35
CA HIS A 180 4.02 9.95 3.37
C HIS A 180 4.53 9.45 4.71
N SER A 181 5.60 8.65 4.72
CA SER A 181 6.27 8.24 5.97
C SER A 181 7.78 8.14 5.83
N LEU A 182 8.47 8.40 6.94
CA LEU A 182 9.92 8.29 7.09
C LEU A 182 10.26 7.56 8.37
N TYR A 183 10.96 6.44 8.23
CA TYR A 183 11.42 5.61 9.32
C TYR A 183 12.95 5.53 9.35
N ASP A 184 13.53 5.80 10.51
CA ASP A 184 14.97 5.71 10.76
C ASP A 184 15.37 4.26 11.02
N LEU A 185 16.03 3.62 10.06
CA LEU A 185 16.43 2.21 10.16
C LEU A 185 17.55 1.98 11.17
N ARG A 186 18.39 3.00 11.46
CA ARG A 186 19.48 2.89 12.45
C ARG A 186 18.94 3.00 13.87
N LYS A 187 17.96 3.88 14.08
CA LYS A 187 17.38 4.14 15.40
C LYS A 187 16.12 3.33 15.71
N ASN A 188 15.58 2.64 14.70
CA ASN A 188 14.33 1.90 14.80
C ASN A 188 13.15 2.80 15.20
N GLU A 189 13.08 4.00 14.61
CA GLU A 189 12.19 5.09 15.04
C GLU A 189 11.40 5.68 13.86
N LEU A 190 10.08 5.87 14.03
CA LEU A 190 9.25 6.58 13.06
C LEU A 190 9.41 8.09 13.28
N LEU A 191 9.95 8.79 12.27
CA LEU A 191 10.29 10.21 12.39
C LEU A 191 9.22 11.13 11.82
N VAL A 192 8.60 10.73 10.71
CA VAL A 192 7.55 11.52 10.04
C VAL A 192 6.47 10.55 9.60
N ASN A 193 5.24 10.81 10.03
CA ASN A 193 4.05 10.11 9.57
C ASN A 193 2.83 10.97 9.92
N ASP A 194 1.92 11.14 8.96
CA ASP A 194 0.57 11.61 9.23
C ASP A 194 -0.39 10.51 8.79
N GLU A 195 -1.22 10.02 9.71
CA GLU A 195 -2.08 8.87 9.44
C GLU A 195 -3.19 9.19 8.46
N SER A 196 -3.69 10.44 8.39
CA SER A 196 -4.77 10.83 7.47
C SER A 196 -4.54 12.27 6.99
N PRO A 197 -3.71 12.47 5.94
CA PRO A 197 -3.40 13.81 5.44
C PRO A 197 -4.64 14.62 5.01
N TRP A 198 -5.70 13.94 4.58
CA TRP A 198 -6.98 14.58 4.26
C TRP A 198 -7.56 15.35 5.46
N HIS A 199 -7.62 14.68 6.61
CA HIS A 199 -8.11 15.26 7.85
C HIS A 199 -7.18 16.37 8.37
N SER A 200 -5.87 16.11 8.42
CA SER A 200 -4.88 17.08 8.89
C SER A 200 -4.81 18.34 8.03
N ALA A 201 -5.02 18.21 6.72
CA ALA A 201 -5.08 19.35 5.80
C ALA A 201 -6.40 20.12 5.88
N SER A 202 -7.46 19.52 6.43
CA SER A 202 -8.84 20.03 6.30
C SER A 202 -9.15 20.40 4.84
N ALA A 203 -8.68 19.57 3.92
CA ALA A 203 -8.76 19.85 2.49
C ALA A 203 -10.19 19.63 1.98
N ASP A 204 -10.48 20.25 0.85
CA ASP A 204 -11.74 20.14 0.11
C ASP A 204 -11.54 19.43 -1.24
N ASN A 205 -10.28 19.34 -1.71
CA ASN A 205 -9.91 18.73 -2.98
C ASN A 205 -8.46 18.19 -2.98
N LEU A 206 -8.09 17.48 -4.05
CA LEU A 206 -6.78 16.82 -4.22
C LEU A 206 -5.62 17.82 -4.22
N GLU A 207 -5.79 18.99 -4.83
CA GLU A 207 -4.74 20.00 -4.97
C GLU A 207 -4.38 20.60 -3.61
N THR A 208 -5.39 21.00 -2.83
CA THR A 208 -5.22 21.51 -1.46
C THR A 208 -4.53 20.47 -0.59
N MET A 209 -4.96 19.21 -0.66
CA MET A 209 -4.35 18.11 0.11
C MET A 209 -2.90 17.85 -0.30
N ASN A 210 -2.61 17.75 -1.61
CA ASN A 210 -1.26 17.51 -2.11
C ASN A 210 -0.30 18.65 -1.75
N LYS A 211 -0.77 19.90 -1.82
CA LYS A 211 0.01 21.06 -1.37
C LYS A 211 0.33 20.93 0.12
N TRP A 212 -0.64 20.58 0.95
CA TRP A 212 -0.41 20.39 2.38
C TRP A 212 0.58 19.27 2.66
N ILE A 213 0.45 18.11 1.99
CA ILE A 213 1.41 16.99 2.09
C ILE A 213 2.81 17.46 1.71
N LYS A 214 2.93 18.24 0.63
CA LYS A 214 4.21 18.75 0.15
C LYS A 214 4.90 19.62 1.20
N ASP A 215 4.17 20.56 1.78
CA ASP A 215 4.68 21.55 2.71
C ASP A 215 4.97 20.96 4.10
N ASN A 216 4.17 19.96 4.53
CA ASN A 216 4.22 19.45 5.91
C ASN A 216 4.91 18.10 6.09
N ILE A 217 5.01 17.29 5.04
CA ILE A 217 5.54 15.92 5.10
C ILE A 217 6.67 15.76 4.08
N HIS A 218 6.37 15.84 2.79
CA HIS A 218 7.30 15.46 1.72
C HIS A 218 8.60 16.25 1.77
N SER A 219 8.55 17.59 1.89
CA SER A 219 9.76 18.42 1.91
C SER A 219 10.65 18.11 3.13
N LYS A 220 10.06 17.83 4.29
CA LYS A 220 10.81 17.43 5.51
C LYS A 220 11.50 16.08 5.34
N ILE A 221 10.83 15.15 4.66
CA ILE A 221 11.39 13.84 4.34
C ILE A 221 12.54 14.02 3.33
N GLU A 222 12.31 14.77 2.25
CA GLU A 222 13.29 15.02 1.20
C GLU A 222 14.57 15.64 1.75
N GLU A 223 14.47 16.62 2.64
CA GLU A 223 15.63 17.22 3.31
C GLU A 223 16.44 16.17 4.09
N LYS A 224 15.77 15.32 4.88
CA LYS A 224 16.43 14.30 5.71
C LYS A 224 17.11 13.21 4.89
N ILE A 225 16.49 12.75 3.81
CA ILE A 225 17.03 11.63 3.01
C ILE A 225 18.10 12.08 2.01
N ASN A 226 18.24 13.39 1.77
CA ASN A 226 19.29 13.97 0.94
C ASN A 226 20.47 14.51 1.76
N ALA A 227 20.30 14.74 3.06
CA ALA A 227 21.40 15.07 3.94
C ALA A 227 22.39 13.92 4.08
N SER A 228 23.68 14.24 4.07
CA SER A 228 24.78 13.31 4.37
C SER A 228 24.60 12.71 5.77
N ARG A 229 24.87 11.41 5.91
CA ARG A 229 24.54 10.63 7.09
C ARG A 229 25.65 9.68 7.53
#